data_AF-A0A2Z4PVV7-F1
#
_entry.id   AF-A0A2Z4PVV7-F1
#
_cell.length_a   1.000
_cell.length_b   1.000
_cell.length_c   1.000
_cell.angle_alpha   90.00
_cell.angle_beta   90.00
_cell.angle_gamma   90.00
#
_symmetry.space_group_name_H-M   'P 1'
#
loop_
_entity.id
_entity.type
_entity.pdbx_description
1 polymer ?
#
loop_
_entity_poly.entity_id
_entity_poly.type
_entity_poly.pdbx_seq_one_letter_code
_entity_poly.pdbx_strand_id
1 'polypeptide(L)'
;MVRPIKGVLHAAGVNWVAKTVDVDPQKLLSSMAVKVSAAWNLHQLTMKDDLDLFVLFSSVSALWGSVNLAHYTASNYFLDALAQLRHQQGKKAVCIDWGPWSEVGMSAKEEETKLLEMLGLNLMTPNQALECMERLIVNNQPQAVVASFNWTRFQSFASFSLSPSMFENIGVENTSVSSLPSVTNLSSLSKEQAREELIIIIKGHLRSALHHAPDMQFDDNTRFNFIGMDSLTAMALCARLETHLGVDISAMAVYNYPTIGKLADYLYSLIDSSPELKESELEQALPASFFNVPSLSDNGFRLFCFPYAGGGASVFSEWRSMMNAEVDIIPLELPGRENRIAEPSMTQMPDIVDAIVEELKSYIDKPFGFFGHSLGGLLCFEVARKLQSLGLPLPKPIVISGSVPSQYRKSEALHRLPDDELLKELSNRFGIVPRGGWNEDLQKALIPTLRADMQLSESVEILDHSPLNVCVHLFAGRDDEWAPPESMKHWGDITTKLPVIELFEGDHMFIRGEAKNDVIQCVKQLIAERHEGVHI
;
A
#
# COMPACT_ATOMS: atom_id res chain seq x y z
N MET A 1 4.10 41.45 -47.09
CA MET A 1 2.90 40.61 -46.88
C MET A 1 3.27 39.51 -45.91
N VAL A 2 2.64 39.48 -44.74
CA VAL A 2 2.76 38.35 -43.82
C VAL A 2 2.05 37.16 -44.48
N ARG A 3 2.73 36.02 -44.60
CA ARG A 3 2.09 34.80 -45.13
C ARG A 3 1.00 34.36 -44.13
N PRO A 4 -0.19 33.92 -44.60
CA PRO A 4 -1.24 33.46 -43.70
C PRO A 4 -0.77 32.24 -42.90
N ILE A 5 -1.22 32.15 -41.65
CA ILE A 5 -0.94 30.97 -40.81
C ILE A 5 -1.73 29.81 -41.39
N LYS A 6 -1.03 28.70 -41.64
CA LYS A 6 -1.62 27.47 -42.21
C LYS A 6 -1.53 26.27 -41.27
N GLY A 7 -0.77 26.34 -40.19
CA GLY A 7 -0.64 25.23 -39.26
C GLY A 7 -0.32 25.68 -37.85
N VAL A 8 -0.83 24.93 -36.88
CA VAL A 8 -0.49 25.07 -35.45
C VAL A 8 -0.07 23.71 -34.93
N LEU A 9 1.12 23.63 -34.30
CA LEU A 9 1.55 22.50 -33.49
C LEU A 9 1.71 22.97 -32.05
N HIS A 10 0.95 22.38 -31.13
CA HIS A 10 1.11 22.62 -29.71
C HIS A 10 1.76 21.39 -29.05
N ALA A 11 3.09 21.41 -28.98
CA ALA A 11 3.92 20.35 -28.40
C ALA A 11 4.46 20.71 -26.99
N ALA A 12 4.06 21.85 -26.43
CA ALA A 12 4.55 22.28 -25.13
C ALA A 12 3.95 21.41 -24.01
N GLY A 13 4.76 21.15 -22.99
CA GLY A 13 4.33 20.42 -21.80
C GLY A 13 5.39 20.50 -20.72
N VAL A 14 4.93 20.38 -19.47
CA VAL A 14 5.77 20.19 -18.30
C VAL A 14 5.09 19.17 -17.39
N ASN A 15 5.87 18.35 -16.71
CA ASN A 15 5.37 17.46 -15.67
C ASN A 15 6.28 17.51 -14.45
N TRP A 16 5.76 17.02 -13.34
CA TRP A 16 6.46 16.83 -12.06
C TRP A 16 5.66 15.82 -11.26
N VAL A 17 6.25 15.23 -10.22
CA VAL A 17 5.60 14.16 -9.44
C VAL A 17 5.13 14.73 -8.11
N ALA A 18 3.86 14.54 -7.76
CA ALA A 18 3.34 14.77 -6.41
C ALA A 18 2.01 14.02 -6.21
N LYS A 19 1.72 13.64 -4.96
CA LYS A 19 0.39 13.13 -4.62
C LYS A 19 -0.62 14.28 -4.74
N THR A 20 -1.84 13.98 -5.18
CA THR A 20 -2.89 14.99 -5.39
C THR A 20 -3.15 15.85 -4.16
N VAL A 21 -3.04 15.27 -2.96
CA VAL A 21 -3.22 15.98 -1.67
C VAL A 21 -2.09 16.96 -1.33
N ASP A 22 -0.90 16.73 -1.88
CA ASP A 22 0.30 17.53 -1.64
C ASP A 22 0.55 18.55 -2.76
N VAL A 23 -0.37 18.66 -3.73
CA VAL A 23 -0.24 19.55 -4.89
C VAL A 23 -0.46 21.00 -4.47
N ASP A 24 0.59 21.81 -4.56
CA ASP A 24 0.48 23.27 -4.44
C ASP A 24 -0.44 23.83 -5.56
N PRO A 25 -1.51 24.58 -5.22
CA PRO A 25 -2.47 25.08 -6.21
C PRO A 25 -1.87 26.08 -7.21
N GLN A 26 -0.87 26.88 -6.83
CA GLN A 26 -0.27 27.85 -7.76
C GLN A 26 0.65 27.17 -8.77
N LYS A 27 1.42 26.18 -8.31
CA LYS A 27 2.26 25.33 -9.16
C LYS A 27 1.40 24.48 -10.10
N LEU A 28 0.27 23.96 -9.62
CA LEU A 28 -0.75 23.29 -10.44
C LEU A 28 -1.19 24.20 -11.59
N LEU A 29 -1.74 25.38 -11.28
CA LEU A 29 -2.29 26.30 -12.28
C LEU A 29 -1.23 26.79 -13.27
N SER A 30 -0.04 27.15 -12.79
CA SER A 30 1.06 27.60 -13.65
C SER A 30 1.55 26.49 -14.60
N SER A 31 1.61 25.24 -14.13
CA SER A 31 1.98 24.10 -14.97
C SER A 31 0.89 23.78 -16.00
N MET A 32 -0.38 23.79 -15.58
CA MET A 32 -1.51 23.55 -16.49
C MET A 32 -1.61 24.64 -17.57
N ALA A 33 -1.30 25.89 -17.25
CA ALA A 33 -1.36 27.00 -18.20
C ALA A 33 -0.48 26.77 -19.46
N VAL A 34 0.61 26.02 -19.32
CA VAL A 34 1.51 25.65 -20.45
C VAL A 34 0.75 24.92 -21.55
N LYS A 35 -0.23 24.07 -21.19
CA LYS A 35 -1.06 23.32 -22.13
C LYS A 35 -2.44 23.96 -22.30
N VAL A 36 -3.16 24.14 -21.20
CA VAL A 36 -4.57 24.55 -21.18
C VAL A 36 -4.73 25.97 -21.75
N SER A 37 -4.13 26.96 -21.09
CA SER A 37 -4.27 28.37 -21.49
C SER A 37 -3.63 28.62 -22.86
N ALA A 38 -2.48 28.01 -23.14
CA ALA A 38 -1.82 28.13 -24.43
C ALA A 38 -2.67 27.57 -25.58
N ALA A 39 -3.19 26.35 -25.45
CA ALA A 39 -4.01 25.73 -26.48
C ALA A 39 -5.35 26.46 -26.67
N TRP A 40 -5.97 26.93 -25.59
CA TRP A 40 -7.18 27.74 -25.67
C TRP A 40 -6.94 29.04 -26.45
N ASN A 41 -5.84 29.75 -26.15
CA ASN A 41 -5.48 30.96 -26.87
C ASN A 41 -5.19 30.69 -28.35
N LEU A 42 -4.45 29.62 -28.67
CA LEU A 42 -4.20 29.20 -30.05
C LEU A 42 -5.52 28.90 -30.78
N HIS A 43 -6.46 28.25 -30.11
CA HIS A 43 -7.78 27.99 -30.67
C HIS A 43 -8.52 29.30 -30.98
N GLN A 44 -8.66 30.20 -30.01
CA GLN A 44 -9.39 31.46 -30.16
C GLN A 44 -8.79 32.36 -31.24
N LEU A 45 -7.46 32.51 -31.24
CA LEU A 45 -6.75 33.37 -32.19
C LEU A 45 -6.83 32.85 -33.62
N THR A 46 -7.01 31.53 -33.81
CA THR A 46 -7.05 30.92 -35.14
C THR A 46 -8.44 30.54 -35.64
N MET A 47 -9.51 30.96 -34.96
CA MET A 47 -10.88 30.61 -35.34
C MET A 47 -11.27 31.10 -36.74
N LYS A 48 -10.69 32.22 -37.19
CA LYS A 48 -10.96 32.83 -38.50
C LYS A 48 -9.97 32.37 -39.59
N ASP A 49 -8.90 31.69 -39.20
CA ASP A 49 -7.89 31.20 -40.14
C ASP A 49 -8.37 29.93 -40.85
N ASP A 50 -7.99 29.81 -42.11
CA ASP A 50 -8.15 28.61 -42.91
C ASP A 50 -6.91 27.71 -42.74
N LEU A 51 -6.86 27.02 -41.59
CA LEU A 51 -5.75 26.16 -41.23
C LEU A 51 -5.80 24.83 -41.98
N ASP A 52 -4.63 24.40 -42.45
CA ASP A 52 -4.43 23.07 -43.02
C ASP A 52 -4.30 22.01 -41.92
N LEU A 53 -3.75 22.37 -40.76
CA LEU A 53 -3.57 21.48 -39.59
C LEU A 53 -3.60 22.23 -38.25
N PHE A 54 -4.09 21.55 -37.20
CA PHE A 54 -4.04 22.01 -35.82
C PHE A 54 -3.77 20.79 -34.92
N VAL A 55 -2.54 20.61 -34.48
CA VAL A 55 -2.09 19.39 -33.80
C VAL A 55 -1.82 19.69 -32.33
N LEU A 56 -2.40 18.88 -31.45
CA LEU A 56 -2.23 18.95 -30.01
C LEU A 56 -1.51 17.69 -29.53
N PHE A 57 -0.41 17.86 -28.79
CA PHE A 57 0.33 16.74 -28.19
C PHE A 57 -0.24 16.49 -26.80
N SER A 58 -0.97 15.38 -26.67
CA SER A 58 -1.52 14.85 -25.43
C SER A 58 -0.70 13.66 -24.94
N SER A 59 -1.22 12.88 -24.00
CA SER A 59 -0.56 11.73 -23.39
C SER A 59 -1.60 10.67 -23.10
N VAL A 60 -1.23 9.40 -23.26
CA VAL A 60 -2.08 8.26 -22.85
C VAL A 60 -2.56 8.34 -21.40
N SER A 61 -1.84 9.06 -20.52
CA SER A 61 -2.30 9.32 -19.16
C SER A 61 -3.62 10.09 -19.09
N ALA A 62 -4.02 10.85 -20.12
CA ALA A 62 -5.31 11.52 -20.17
C ALA A 62 -6.49 10.56 -20.26
N LEU A 63 -6.27 9.36 -20.79
CA LEU A 63 -7.31 8.35 -21.02
C LEU A 63 -7.59 7.55 -19.75
N TRP A 64 -6.53 7.15 -19.04
CA TRP A 64 -6.63 6.21 -17.92
C TRP A 64 -5.94 6.66 -16.64
N GLY A 65 -5.41 7.89 -16.63
CA GLY A 65 -4.72 8.45 -15.48
C GLY A 65 -3.27 8.01 -15.35
N SER A 66 -2.58 8.66 -14.41
CA SER A 66 -1.27 8.25 -13.95
C SER A 66 -1.09 8.65 -12.50
N VAL A 67 -0.46 7.77 -11.72
CA VAL A 67 -0.16 8.03 -10.31
C VAL A 67 0.78 9.24 -10.21
N ASN A 68 0.49 10.13 -9.26
CA ASN A 68 1.27 11.33 -8.95
C ASN A 68 1.44 12.36 -10.09
N LEU A 69 0.64 12.28 -11.16
CA LEU A 69 0.69 13.18 -12.33
C LEU A 69 -0.67 13.85 -12.60
N ALA A 70 -1.39 14.27 -11.55
CA ALA A 70 -2.75 14.79 -11.66
C ALA A 70 -2.86 16.03 -12.57
N HIS A 71 -1.98 17.02 -12.43
CA HIS A 71 -1.91 18.22 -13.28
C HIS A 71 -1.66 17.87 -14.74
N TYR A 72 -0.73 16.95 -14.99
CA TYR A 72 -0.34 16.57 -16.33
C TYR A 72 -1.49 15.82 -17.03
N THR A 73 -2.11 14.88 -16.32
CA THR A 73 -3.30 14.15 -16.79
C THR A 73 -4.43 15.12 -17.13
N ALA A 74 -4.79 16.02 -16.21
CA ALA A 74 -5.87 16.99 -16.43
C ALA A 74 -5.57 17.97 -17.58
N SER A 75 -4.31 18.40 -17.73
CA SER A 75 -3.90 19.29 -18.82
C SER A 75 -4.03 18.63 -20.19
N ASN A 76 -3.69 17.35 -20.29
CA ASN A 76 -3.76 16.58 -21.53
C ASN A 76 -5.22 16.25 -21.88
N TYR A 77 -6.04 15.87 -20.89
CA TYR A 77 -7.48 15.67 -21.10
C TYR A 77 -8.21 16.92 -21.62
N PHE A 78 -7.78 18.12 -21.18
CA PHE A 78 -8.28 19.37 -21.75
C PHE A 78 -7.97 19.51 -23.24
N LEU A 79 -6.79 19.07 -23.69
CA LEU A 79 -6.42 19.10 -25.12
C LEU A 79 -7.30 18.16 -25.94
N ASP A 80 -7.60 16.97 -25.41
CA ASP A 80 -8.49 15.99 -26.05
C ASP A 80 -9.87 16.61 -26.27
N ALA A 81 -10.44 17.19 -25.21
CA ALA A 81 -11.72 17.88 -25.26
C ALA A 81 -11.71 19.09 -26.23
N LEU A 82 -10.61 19.85 -26.28
CA LEU A 82 -10.47 20.98 -27.19
C LEU A 82 -10.46 20.56 -28.66
N ALA A 83 -9.82 19.43 -29.00
CA ALA A 83 -9.83 18.93 -30.36
C ALA A 83 -11.24 18.48 -30.79
N GLN A 84 -11.98 17.82 -29.90
CA GLN A 84 -13.37 17.47 -30.13
C GLN A 84 -14.25 18.72 -30.34
N LEU A 85 -14.08 19.75 -29.50
CA LEU A 85 -14.79 21.02 -29.63
C LEU A 85 -14.52 21.70 -30.99
N ARG A 86 -13.26 21.74 -31.43
CA ARG A 86 -12.90 22.30 -32.74
C ARG A 86 -13.58 21.57 -33.88
N HIS A 87 -13.64 20.24 -33.81
CA HIS A 87 -14.34 19.42 -34.80
C HIS A 87 -15.83 19.69 -34.84
N GLN A 88 -16.50 19.82 -33.69
CA GLN A 88 -17.91 20.21 -33.61
C GLN A 88 -18.19 21.57 -34.25
N GLN A 89 -17.19 22.46 -34.29
CA GLN A 89 -17.26 23.76 -34.95
C GLN A 89 -16.81 23.72 -36.42
N GLY A 90 -16.61 22.53 -37.01
CA GLY A 90 -16.16 22.34 -38.38
C GLY A 90 -14.72 22.77 -38.63
N LYS A 91 -13.89 22.86 -37.57
CA LYS A 91 -12.48 23.24 -37.65
C LYS A 91 -11.59 22.00 -37.56
N LYS A 92 -10.49 22.01 -38.31
CA LYS A 92 -9.47 20.97 -38.20
C LYS A 92 -8.82 20.97 -36.82
N ALA A 93 -8.63 19.78 -36.27
CA ALA A 93 -7.83 19.50 -35.10
C ALA A 93 -7.51 18.00 -35.03
N VAL A 94 -6.33 17.65 -34.55
CA VAL A 94 -6.00 16.29 -34.14
C VAL A 94 -5.26 16.36 -32.80
N CYS A 95 -5.83 15.75 -31.78
CA CYS A 95 -5.15 15.49 -30.52
C CYS A 95 -4.53 14.10 -30.58
N ILE A 96 -3.26 13.98 -30.20
CA ILE A 96 -2.56 12.69 -30.20
C ILE A 96 -2.17 12.35 -28.77
N ASP A 97 -2.77 11.29 -28.23
CA ASP A 97 -2.44 10.70 -26.95
C ASP A 97 -1.21 9.81 -27.11
N TRP A 98 -0.05 10.40 -26.84
CA TRP A 98 1.23 9.73 -27.02
C TRP A 98 1.51 8.73 -25.90
N GLY A 99 1.91 7.53 -26.30
CA GLY A 99 2.69 6.62 -25.46
C GLY A 99 4.12 7.13 -25.28
N PRO A 100 4.96 6.41 -24.52
CA PRO A 100 6.27 6.91 -24.16
C PRO A 100 7.25 6.87 -25.34
N TRP A 101 8.07 7.92 -25.47
CA TRP A 101 9.07 8.05 -26.54
C TRP A 101 10.46 7.66 -26.02
N SER A 102 11.28 7.03 -26.85
CA SER A 102 12.71 6.82 -26.60
C SER A 102 13.51 8.07 -26.94
N GLU A 103 14.76 8.12 -26.45
CA GLU A 103 15.81 9.11 -26.80
C GLU A 103 15.57 10.55 -26.33
N VAL A 104 14.31 11.00 -26.28
CA VAL A 104 13.92 12.38 -25.96
C VAL A 104 12.59 12.41 -25.21
N GLY A 105 12.36 13.47 -24.45
CA GLY A 105 11.10 13.70 -23.74
C GLY A 105 11.13 13.27 -22.27
N MET A 106 9.97 13.42 -21.60
CA MET A 106 9.85 13.25 -20.15
C MET A 106 9.97 11.79 -19.70
N SER A 107 9.69 10.83 -20.58
CA SER A 107 9.69 9.38 -20.30
C SER A 107 11.04 8.69 -20.53
N ALA A 108 12.06 9.42 -21.03
CA ALA A 108 13.36 8.86 -21.39
C ALA A 108 14.33 8.66 -20.20
N LYS A 109 13.86 8.84 -18.96
CA LYS A 109 14.63 8.52 -17.75
C LYS A 109 14.58 7.02 -17.48
N GLU A 110 15.72 6.43 -17.08
CA GLU A 110 15.85 4.96 -16.90
C GLU A 110 14.83 4.36 -15.92
N GLU A 111 14.52 5.05 -14.83
CA GLU A 111 13.55 4.59 -13.81
C GLU A 111 12.10 4.59 -14.33
N GLU A 112 11.69 5.65 -15.05
CA GLU A 112 10.36 5.73 -15.67
C GLU A 112 10.20 4.73 -16.82
N THR A 113 11.26 4.49 -17.59
CA THR A 113 11.27 3.52 -18.69
C THR A 113 10.94 2.12 -18.19
N LYS A 114 11.61 1.66 -17.11
CA LYS A 114 11.37 0.33 -16.54
C LYS A 114 9.92 0.16 -16.07
N LEU A 115 9.36 1.18 -15.41
CA LEU A 115 7.99 1.16 -14.92
C LEU A 115 6.97 1.08 -16.07
N LEU A 116 7.20 1.82 -17.15
CA LEU A 116 6.34 1.81 -18.34
C LEU A 116 6.39 0.47 -19.09
N GLU A 117 7.58 -0.13 -19.21
CA GLU A 117 7.76 -1.45 -19.83
C GLU A 117 7.11 -2.58 -19.01
N MET A 118 7.10 -2.47 -17.68
CA MET A 118 6.39 -3.39 -16.78
C MET A 118 4.87 -3.34 -17.00
N LEU A 119 4.32 -2.15 -17.25
CA LEU A 119 2.91 -1.94 -17.59
C LEU A 119 2.56 -2.42 -19.01
N GLY A 120 3.56 -2.79 -19.82
CA GLY A 120 3.36 -3.22 -21.20
C GLY A 120 3.35 -2.07 -22.22
N LEU A 121 3.85 -0.88 -21.86
CA LEU A 121 4.09 0.23 -22.78
C LEU A 121 5.54 0.22 -23.23
N ASN A 122 5.77 -0.06 -24.51
CA ASN A 122 7.11 -0.01 -25.09
C ASN A 122 7.44 1.42 -25.53
N LEU A 123 8.72 1.78 -25.45
CA LEU A 123 9.21 3.06 -25.99
C LEU A 123 9.15 3.07 -27.52
N MET A 124 8.68 4.18 -28.09
CA MET A 124 8.69 4.44 -29.54
C MET A 124 9.79 5.43 -29.91
N THR A 125 10.47 5.22 -31.03
CA THR A 125 11.42 6.23 -31.50
C THR A 125 10.68 7.48 -32.00
N PRO A 126 11.29 8.67 -31.89
CA PRO A 126 10.68 9.90 -32.40
C PRO A 126 10.28 9.80 -33.88
N ASN A 127 11.09 9.12 -34.70
CA ASN A 127 10.77 8.91 -36.12
C ASN A 127 9.50 8.08 -36.31
N GLN A 128 9.33 6.98 -35.56
CA GLN A 128 8.10 6.17 -35.62
C GLN A 128 6.88 6.98 -35.19
N ALA A 129 7.01 7.81 -34.14
CA ALA A 129 5.93 8.65 -33.66
C ALA A 129 5.54 9.73 -34.69
N LEU A 130 6.53 10.41 -35.30
CA LEU A 130 6.29 11.42 -36.33
C LEU A 130 5.66 10.84 -37.60
N GLU A 131 6.05 9.65 -38.04
CA GLU A 131 5.40 8.96 -39.17
C GLU A 131 3.92 8.67 -38.89
N CYS A 132 3.57 8.32 -37.65
CA CYS A 132 2.18 8.15 -37.24
C CYS A 132 1.42 9.48 -37.24
N MET A 133 2.05 10.56 -36.73
CA MET A 133 1.46 11.90 -36.72
C MET A 133 1.10 12.37 -38.13
N GLU A 134 1.99 12.19 -39.12
CA GLU A 134 1.74 12.59 -40.51
C GLU A 134 0.48 11.93 -41.08
N ARG A 135 0.28 10.64 -40.81
CA ARG A 135 -0.92 9.90 -41.22
C ARG A 135 -2.19 10.41 -40.53
N LEU A 136 -2.09 10.72 -39.23
CA LEU A 136 -3.21 11.23 -38.44
C LEU A 136 -3.64 12.63 -38.87
N ILE A 137 -2.70 13.49 -39.25
CA ILE A 137 -3.00 14.83 -39.79
C ILE A 137 -3.84 14.72 -41.06
N VAL A 138 -3.53 13.77 -41.95
CA VAL A 138 -4.28 13.55 -43.20
C VAL A 138 -5.68 12.99 -42.91
N ASN A 139 -5.79 12.04 -41.98
CA ASN A 139 -7.07 11.44 -41.61
C ASN A 139 -8.01 12.40 -40.86
N ASN A 140 -7.46 13.44 -40.22
CA ASN A 140 -8.16 14.50 -39.51
C ASN A 140 -9.27 13.95 -38.58
N GLN A 141 -8.95 12.96 -37.75
CA GLN A 141 -9.80 12.55 -36.64
C GLN A 141 -9.52 13.44 -35.43
N PRO A 142 -10.52 13.77 -34.58
CA PRO A 142 -10.34 14.68 -33.45
C PRO A 142 -9.32 14.17 -32.42
N GLN A 143 -9.23 12.85 -32.24
CA GLN A 143 -8.39 12.23 -31.24
C GLN A 143 -7.85 10.89 -31.75
N ALA A 144 -6.61 10.57 -31.42
CA ALA A 144 -6.00 9.29 -31.70
C ALA A 144 -4.97 8.92 -30.64
N VAL A 145 -4.87 7.63 -30.34
CA VAL A 145 -3.83 7.07 -29.46
C VAL A 145 -2.69 6.55 -30.32
N VAL A 146 -1.46 6.92 -29.98
CA VAL A 146 -0.27 6.36 -30.62
C VAL A 146 0.68 5.87 -29.53
N ALA A 147 0.68 4.58 -29.30
CA ALA A 147 1.55 3.91 -28.35
C ALA A 147 1.92 2.51 -28.85
N SER A 148 3.11 2.04 -28.47
CA SER A 148 3.54 0.68 -28.72
C SER A 148 3.21 -0.17 -27.50
N PHE A 149 2.39 -1.20 -27.69
CA PHE A 149 1.94 -2.06 -26.60
C PHE A 149 2.58 -3.45 -26.69
N ASN A 150 3.00 -3.97 -25.55
CA ASN A 150 3.03 -5.40 -25.30
C ASN A 150 1.65 -5.80 -24.77
N TRP A 151 0.76 -6.19 -25.68
CA TRP A 151 -0.64 -6.46 -25.36
C TRP A 151 -0.81 -7.56 -24.30
N THR A 152 0.05 -8.58 -24.31
CA THR A 152 0.05 -9.65 -23.28
C THR A 152 0.24 -9.07 -21.88
N ARG A 153 1.15 -8.10 -21.69
CA ARG A 153 1.38 -7.45 -20.39
C ARG A 153 0.34 -6.37 -20.09
N PHE A 154 -0.01 -5.58 -21.11
CA PHE A 154 -0.93 -4.45 -20.93
C PHE A 154 -2.36 -4.92 -20.62
N GLN A 155 -2.81 -6.06 -21.15
CA GLN A 155 -4.14 -6.60 -20.87
C GLN A 155 -4.31 -6.97 -19.39
N SER A 156 -3.26 -7.49 -18.75
CA SER A 156 -3.25 -7.76 -17.30
C SER A 156 -3.47 -6.47 -16.50
N PHE A 157 -2.77 -5.40 -16.85
CA PHE A 157 -2.96 -4.09 -16.23
C PHE A 157 -4.36 -3.51 -16.52
N ALA A 158 -4.80 -3.56 -17.78
CA ALA A 158 -6.06 -2.98 -18.24
C ALA A 158 -7.28 -3.66 -17.61
N SER A 159 -7.28 -4.99 -17.49
CA SER A 159 -8.38 -5.75 -16.87
C SER A 159 -8.52 -5.42 -15.39
N PHE A 160 -7.39 -5.20 -14.71
CA PHE A 160 -7.38 -4.93 -13.28
C PHE A 160 -7.63 -3.46 -12.92
N SER A 161 -6.87 -2.54 -13.52
CA SER A 161 -6.86 -1.13 -13.12
C SER A 161 -7.87 -0.27 -13.86
N LEU A 162 -8.35 -0.71 -15.03
CA LEU A 162 -9.16 0.12 -15.92
C LEU A 162 -10.58 -0.39 -16.11
N SER A 163 -11.13 -1.20 -15.20
CA SER A 163 -12.48 -1.79 -15.36
C SER A 163 -13.62 -0.78 -15.09
N PRO A 164 -14.60 -0.62 -15.99
CA PRO A 164 -14.70 -1.25 -17.32
C PRO A 164 -13.73 -0.61 -18.33
N SER A 165 -13.01 -1.46 -19.07
CA SER A 165 -11.86 -1.05 -19.86
C SER A 165 -12.22 -0.74 -21.30
N MET A 166 -11.71 0.40 -21.81
CA MET A 166 -11.81 0.73 -23.23
C MET A 166 -11.11 -0.29 -24.16
N PHE A 167 -10.36 -1.24 -23.57
CA PHE A 167 -9.62 -2.29 -24.27
C PHE A 167 -10.28 -3.68 -24.20
N GLU A 168 -11.48 -3.82 -23.62
CA GLU A 168 -12.18 -5.11 -23.46
C GLU A 168 -12.35 -5.90 -24.77
N ASN A 169 -12.47 -5.20 -25.90
CA ASN A 169 -12.65 -5.82 -27.23
C ASN A 169 -11.33 -6.16 -27.95
N ILE A 170 -10.17 -5.87 -27.36
CA ILE A 170 -8.87 -6.23 -27.94
C ILE A 170 -8.56 -7.67 -27.54
N GLY A 171 -8.88 -8.59 -28.43
CA GLY A 171 -8.51 -10.00 -28.29
C GLY A 171 -7.01 -10.17 -28.45
N VAL A 172 -6.30 -10.43 -27.35
CA VAL A 172 -4.92 -10.91 -27.43
C VAL A 172 -4.98 -12.40 -27.72
N GLU A 173 -4.48 -12.83 -28.88
CA GLU A 173 -4.22 -14.26 -29.09
C GLU A 173 -3.23 -14.70 -28.01
N ASN A 174 -3.71 -15.51 -27.06
CA ASN A 174 -2.86 -16.21 -26.12
C ASN A 174 -1.99 -17.19 -26.90
N THR A 175 -0.90 -16.70 -27.51
CA THR A 175 0.24 -17.56 -27.83
C THR A 175 0.83 -18.00 -26.51
N SER A 176 0.27 -19.08 -25.98
CA SER A 176 0.85 -19.92 -24.95
C SER A 176 2.29 -20.21 -25.36
N VAL A 177 3.25 -19.50 -24.79
CA VAL A 177 4.66 -19.82 -24.93
C VAL A 177 4.88 -21.13 -24.16
N SER A 178 4.74 -22.23 -24.89
CA SER A 178 5.08 -23.57 -24.46
C SER A 178 6.60 -23.70 -24.40
N SER A 179 7.21 -23.36 -23.26
CA SER A 179 8.57 -23.81 -22.95
C SER A 179 8.86 -23.93 -21.45
N LEU A 180 7.82 -24.17 -20.65
CA LEU A 180 7.87 -24.71 -19.29
C LEU A 180 6.78 -25.80 -19.21
N PRO A 181 6.92 -26.82 -18.33
CA PRO A 181 6.15 -28.06 -18.43
C PRO A 181 4.65 -27.76 -18.53
N SER A 182 4.01 -28.37 -19.53
CA SER A 182 2.54 -28.44 -19.62
C SER A 182 2.00 -28.71 -18.23
N VAL A 183 1.05 -27.90 -17.77
CA VAL A 183 0.36 -28.06 -16.49
C VAL A 183 0.06 -29.55 -16.30
N THR A 184 0.89 -30.23 -15.51
CA THR A 184 0.58 -31.56 -15.00
C THR A 184 -0.78 -31.38 -14.37
N ASN A 185 -1.77 -32.22 -14.68
CA ASN A 185 -3.14 -32.03 -14.23
C ASN A 185 -3.13 -31.93 -12.69
N LEU A 186 -3.04 -30.71 -12.14
CA LEU A 186 -2.67 -30.44 -10.74
C LEU A 186 -3.76 -30.99 -9.80
N SER A 187 -4.97 -31.12 -10.33
CA SER A 187 -6.13 -31.78 -9.75
C SER A 187 -6.01 -33.31 -9.62
N SER A 188 -5.04 -33.94 -10.27
CA SER A 188 -4.78 -35.40 -10.22
C SER A 188 -3.58 -35.77 -9.35
N LEU A 189 -2.84 -34.77 -8.85
CA LEU A 189 -1.69 -34.93 -7.98
C LEU A 189 -2.14 -34.93 -6.51
N SER A 190 -1.33 -35.52 -5.63
CA SER A 190 -1.55 -35.33 -4.19
C SER A 190 -1.32 -33.86 -3.82
N LYS A 191 -1.92 -33.39 -2.73
CA LYS A 191 -1.76 -32.02 -2.23
C LYS A 191 -0.29 -31.60 -2.12
N GLU A 192 0.57 -32.51 -1.65
CA GLU A 192 2.01 -32.28 -1.48
C GLU A 192 2.72 -32.14 -2.84
N GLN A 193 2.37 -32.99 -3.82
CA GLN A 193 2.96 -32.97 -5.16
C GLN A 193 2.52 -31.72 -5.95
N ALA A 194 1.25 -31.34 -5.85
CA ALA A 194 0.74 -30.15 -6.49
C ALA A 194 1.32 -28.86 -5.87
N ARG A 195 1.53 -28.86 -4.55
CA ARG A 195 2.19 -27.77 -3.83
C ARG A 195 3.63 -27.57 -4.28
N GLU A 196 4.42 -28.65 -4.42
CA GLU A 196 5.80 -28.57 -4.92
C GLU A 196 5.86 -27.98 -6.34
N GLU A 197 4.96 -28.42 -7.23
CA GLU A 197 4.85 -27.87 -8.59
C GLU A 197 4.43 -26.39 -8.61
N LEU A 198 3.45 -26.00 -7.78
CA LEU A 198 3.03 -24.60 -7.67
C LEU A 198 4.15 -23.69 -7.16
N ILE A 199 4.97 -24.16 -6.21
CA ILE A 199 6.15 -23.43 -5.73
C ILE A 199 7.14 -23.20 -6.88
N ILE A 200 7.38 -24.20 -7.73
CA ILE A 200 8.25 -24.09 -8.91
C ILE A 200 7.69 -23.04 -9.89
N ILE A 201 6.38 -23.08 -10.17
CA ILE A 201 5.69 -22.15 -11.05
C ILE A 201 5.80 -20.71 -10.52
N ILE A 202 5.49 -20.49 -9.24
CA ILE A 202 5.58 -19.18 -8.59
C ILE A 202 7.02 -18.64 -8.65
N LYS A 203 8.03 -19.45 -8.31
CA LYS A 203 9.45 -19.06 -8.42
C LYS A 203 9.85 -18.71 -9.85
N GLY A 204 9.34 -19.44 -10.85
CA GLY A 204 9.54 -19.15 -12.27
C GLY A 204 9.01 -17.76 -12.65
N HIS A 205 7.78 -17.46 -12.24
CA HIS A 205 7.16 -16.16 -12.52
C HIS A 205 7.81 -15.01 -11.74
N LEU A 206 8.23 -15.24 -10.49
CA LEU A 206 8.98 -14.27 -9.68
C LEU A 206 10.33 -13.90 -10.30
N ARG A 207 11.11 -14.88 -10.77
CA ARG A 207 12.38 -14.62 -11.49
C ARG A 207 12.15 -13.73 -12.71
N SER A 208 11.07 -13.99 -13.43
CA SER A 208 10.71 -13.22 -14.61
C SER A 208 10.15 -11.82 -14.27
N ALA A 209 9.54 -11.63 -13.10
CA ALA A 209 8.96 -10.36 -12.67
C ALA A 209 10.00 -9.43 -12.02
N LEU A 210 10.97 -9.97 -11.28
CA LEU A 210 11.95 -9.20 -10.50
C LEU A 210 13.28 -8.92 -11.23
N HIS A 211 13.48 -9.45 -12.45
CA HIS A 211 14.71 -9.26 -13.23
C HIS A 211 16.03 -9.58 -12.47
N HIS A 212 15.98 -10.49 -11.49
CA HIS A 212 17.18 -10.91 -10.76
C HIS A 212 18.02 -11.92 -11.55
N ALA A 213 19.32 -11.99 -11.22
CA ALA A 213 20.24 -12.98 -11.77
C ALA A 213 19.69 -14.42 -11.57
N PRO A 214 19.90 -15.33 -12.53
CA PRO A 214 19.33 -16.69 -12.51
C PRO A 214 19.67 -17.53 -11.27
N ASP A 215 20.69 -17.13 -10.50
CA ASP A 215 21.22 -17.87 -9.35
C ASP A 215 20.61 -17.47 -7.99
N MET A 216 19.65 -16.53 -7.95
CA MET A 216 19.01 -16.13 -6.70
C MET A 216 18.08 -17.24 -6.18
N GLN A 217 18.35 -17.73 -4.98
CA GLN A 217 17.47 -18.68 -4.28
C GLN A 217 16.37 -17.91 -3.55
N PHE A 218 15.12 -18.25 -3.87
CA PHE A 218 13.96 -17.78 -3.12
C PHE A 218 13.63 -18.79 -2.03
N ASP A 219 13.62 -18.32 -0.78
CA ASP A 219 13.06 -19.06 0.35
C ASP A 219 11.53 -19.01 0.28
N ASP A 220 10.88 -20.18 0.44
CA ASP A 220 9.44 -20.35 0.28
C ASP A 220 8.62 -19.60 1.33
N ASN A 221 9.26 -19.28 2.45
CA ASN A 221 8.65 -18.60 3.59
C ASN A 221 9.01 -17.12 3.67
N THR A 222 9.92 -16.65 2.82
CA THR A 222 10.27 -15.24 2.76
C THR A 222 9.14 -14.46 2.11
N ARG A 223 8.74 -13.36 2.74
CA ARG A 223 7.63 -12.54 2.23
C ARG A 223 8.04 -11.82 0.95
N PHE A 224 7.10 -11.66 0.04
CA PHE A 224 7.39 -11.09 -1.27
C PHE A 224 7.95 -9.65 -1.21
N ASN A 225 7.51 -8.83 -0.25
CA ASN A 225 8.06 -7.49 -0.04
C ASN A 225 9.53 -7.49 0.40
N PHE A 226 10.00 -8.54 1.09
CA PHE A 226 11.40 -8.69 1.49
C PHE A 226 12.31 -9.16 0.34
N ILE A 227 11.74 -9.70 -0.74
CA ILE A 227 12.50 -10.02 -1.98
C ILE A 227 12.39 -8.90 -3.03
N GLY A 228 12.00 -7.68 -2.62
CA GLY A 228 11.98 -6.50 -3.48
C GLY A 228 10.72 -6.35 -4.33
N MET A 229 9.65 -7.10 -4.04
CA MET A 229 8.39 -6.98 -4.76
C MET A 229 7.54 -5.82 -4.23
N ASP A 230 7.19 -4.89 -5.11
CA ASP A 230 6.27 -3.78 -4.85
C ASP A 230 4.83 -4.10 -5.33
N SER A 231 3.89 -3.17 -5.15
CA SER A 231 2.49 -3.34 -5.56
C SER A 231 2.31 -3.63 -7.05
N LEU A 232 3.16 -3.08 -7.91
CA LEU A 232 3.06 -3.22 -9.35
C LEU A 232 3.60 -4.59 -9.80
N THR A 233 4.68 -5.04 -9.15
CA THR A 233 5.26 -6.36 -9.35
C THR A 233 4.37 -7.47 -8.78
N ALA A 234 3.68 -7.20 -7.65
CA ALA A 234 2.67 -8.08 -7.05
C ALA A 234 1.52 -8.36 -8.02
N MET A 235 1.00 -7.30 -8.63
CA MET A 235 -0.07 -7.39 -9.63
C MET A 235 0.38 -8.15 -10.87
N ALA A 236 1.60 -7.89 -11.37
CA ALA A 236 2.16 -8.60 -12.51
C ALA A 236 2.35 -10.10 -12.24
N LEU A 237 2.71 -10.48 -11.00
CA LEU A 237 2.81 -11.87 -10.57
C LEU A 237 1.43 -12.56 -10.56
N CYS A 238 0.42 -11.94 -9.93
CA CYS A 238 -0.95 -12.48 -9.90
C CYS A 238 -1.46 -12.75 -11.31
N ALA A 239 -1.41 -11.75 -12.19
CA ALA A 239 -1.96 -11.89 -13.55
C ALA A 239 -1.28 -12.99 -14.39
N ARG A 240 0.03 -13.19 -14.19
CA ARG A 240 0.77 -14.28 -14.83
C ARG A 240 0.37 -15.65 -14.29
N LEU A 241 0.13 -15.75 -12.99
CA LEU A 241 -0.35 -16.97 -12.34
C LEU A 241 -1.78 -17.32 -12.77
N GLU A 242 -2.68 -16.33 -12.88
CA GLU A 242 -4.05 -16.52 -13.39
C GLU A 242 -4.02 -17.08 -14.80
N THR A 243 -3.22 -16.47 -15.67
CA THR A 243 -3.06 -16.89 -17.07
C THR A 243 -2.47 -18.30 -17.16
N HIS A 244 -1.52 -18.64 -16.30
CA HIS A 244 -0.84 -19.93 -16.31
C HIS A 244 -1.70 -21.07 -15.75
N LEU A 245 -2.51 -20.80 -14.72
CA LEU A 245 -3.26 -21.81 -13.98
C LEU A 245 -4.75 -21.86 -14.38
N GLY A 246 -5.25 -20.85 -15.09
CA GLY A 246 -6.65 -20.76 -15.50
C GLY A 246 -7.62 -20.54 -14.34
N VAL A 247 -7.16 -19.88 -13.27
CA VAL A 247 -7.94 -19.57 -12.06
C VAL A 247 -7.99 -18.06 -11.82
N ASP A 248 -9.07 -17.57 -11.23
CA ASP A 248 -9.19 -16.17 -10.80
C ASP A 248 -8.47 -15.97 -9.45
N ILE A 249 -7.50 -15.05 -9.42
CA ILE A 249 -6.67 -14.74 -8.27
C ILE A 249 -6.95 -13.29 -7.87
N SER A 250 -7.48 -13.09 -6.67
CA SER A 250 -7.66 -11.73 -6.14
C SER A 250 -6.34 -10.94 -6.23
N ALA A 251 -6.39 -9.67 -6.63
CA ALA A 251 -5.19 -8.82 -6.61
C ALA A 251 -4.64 -8.57 -5.20
N MET A 252 -5.44 -8.86 -4.16
CA MET A 252 -4.99 -8.89 -2.78
C MET A 252 -4.38 -10.24 -2.39
N ALA A 253 -4.42 -11.28 -3.23
CA ALA A 253 -3.91 -12.62 -2.90
C ALA A 253 -2.44 -12.59 -2.51
N VAL A 254 -1.61 -11.81 -3.20
CA VAL A 254 -0.19 -11.67 -2.86
C VAL A 254 0.02 -10.89 -1.54
N TYR A 255 -0.97 -10.14 -1.07
CA TYR A 255 -0.99 -9.51 0.25
C TYR A 255 -1.54 -10.43 1.34
N ASN A 256 -2.60 -11.19 1.02
CA ASN A 256 -3.28 -12.15 1.91
C ASN A 256 -2.46 -13.44 2.08
N TYR A 257 -1.68 -13.80 1.07
CA TYR A 257 -0.80 -14.97 0.99
C TYR A 257 0.63 -14.50 0.68
N PRO A 258 1.30 -13.82 1.62
CA PRO A 258 2.47 -13.00 1.34
C PRO A 258 3.78 -13.77 1.11
N THR A 259 3.74 -15.09 0.99
CA THR A 259 4.91 -15.96 0.76
C THR A 259 4.65 -16.92 -0.39
N ILE A 260 5.71 -17.46 -1.00
CA ILE A 260 5.61 -18.45 -2.09
C ILE A 260 4.81 -19.67 -1.62
N GLY A 261 5.09 -20.17 -0.41
CA GLY A 261 4.37 -21.31 0.16
C GLY A 261 2.89 -21.04 0.37
N LYS A 262 2.53 -19.90 0.99
CA LYS A 262 1.11 -19.55 1.23
C LYS A 262 0.35 -19.31 -0.06
N LEU A 263 1.00 -18.69 -1.05
CA LEU A 263 0.41 -18.48 -2.37
C LEU A 263 0.20 -19.83 -3.09
N ALA A 264 1.13 -20.77 -3.00
CA ALA A 264 0.96 -22.12 -3.54
C ALA A 264 -0.23 -22.85 -2.90
N ASP A 265 -0.39 -22.75 -1.59
CA ASP A 265 -1.50 -23.38 -0.86
C ASP A 265 -2.86 -22.77 -1.28
N TYR A 266 -2.92 -21.44 -1.45
CA TYR A 266 -4.12 -20.76 -1.97
C TYR A 266 -4.44 -21.16 -3.41
N LEU A 267 -3.45 -21.17 -4.31
CA LEU A 267 -3.64 -21.56 -5.70
C LEU A 267 -4.12 -23.01 -5.83
N TYR A 268 -3.59 -23.90 -4.99
CA TYR A 268 -4.07 -25.28 -4.93
C TYR A 268 -5.56 -25.34 -4.54
N SER A 269 -5.99 -24.55 -3.55
CA SER A 269 -7.40 -24.50 -3.12
C SER A 269 -8.36 -24.00 -4.21
N LEU A 270 -7.90 -23.16 -5.14
CA LEU A 270 -8.69 -22.71 -6.29
C LEU A 270 -8.81 -23.81 -7.36
N ILE A 271 -7.76 -24.61 -7.54
CA ILE A 271 -7.69 -25.68 -8.55
C ILE A 271 -8.46 -26.94 -8.11
N ASP A 272 -8.52 -27.22 -6.81
CA ASP A 272 -9.18 -28.41 -6.22
C ASP A 272 -10.70 -28.25 -6.05
N SER A 273 -11.34 -27.30 -6.74
CA SER A 273 -12.75 -26.95 -6.57
C SER A 273 -13.71 -28.01 -7.17
N SER A 274 -13.87 -29.14 -6.48
CA SER A 274 -15.12 -29.90 -6.43
C SER A 274 -16.09 -29.18 -5.47
N PRO A 275 -17.37 -28.97 -5.83
CA PRO A 275 -18.30 -28.19 -5.03
C PRO A 275 -18.85 -29.03 -3.88
N GLU A 276 -18.07 -29.19 -2.82
CA GLU A 276 -18.56 -29.54 -1.48
C GLU A 276 -17.41 -29.41 -0.47
N LEU A 277 -17.18 -28.19 0.02
CA LEU A 277 -16.58 -28.01 1.34
C LEU A 277 -17.58 -27.24 2.19
N LYS A 278 -18.30 -28.01 3.01
CA LYS A 278 -19.14 -27.53 4.10
C LYS A 278 -18.27 -26.70 5.04
N GLU A 279 -18.85 -25.62 5.55
CA GLU A 279 -18.30 -24.67 6.55
C GLU A 279 -17.78 -25.31 7.86
N SER A 280 -17.66 -26.63 7.97
CA SER A 280 -17.28 -27.35 9.19
C SER A 280 -15.84 -27.89 9.23
N GLU A 281 -15.00 -27.63 8.23
CA GLU A 281 -13.59 -28.11 8.21
C GLU A 281 -12.52 -27.01 8.14
N LEU A 282 -12.90 -25.73 8.22
CA LEU A 282 -11.97 -24.60 8.42
C LEU A 282 -11.49 -24.48 9.89
N GLU A 283 -12.00 -25.30 10.81
CA GLU A 283 -11.74 -25.23 12.26
C GLU A 283 -10.46 -25.94 12.74
N GLN A 284 -9.57 -26.42 11.85
CA GLN A 284 -8.30 -27.04 12.29
C GLN A 284 -7.06 -26.49 11.57
N ALA A 285 -7.04 -25.20 11.23
CA ALA A 285 -5.77 -24.50 11.16
C ALA A 285 -5.23 -24.37 12.59
N LEU A 286 -3.99 -24.82 12.83
CA LEU A 286 -3.26 -24.56 14.08
C LEU A 286 -3.48 -23.09 14.51
N PRO A 287 -3.71 -22.79 15.81
CA PRO A 287 -4.04 -21.44 16.24
C PRO A 287 -2.97 -20.47 15.71
N ALA A 288 -3.40 -19.47 14.95
CA ALA A 288 -2.47 -18.52 14.38
C ALA A 288 -1.81 -17.73 15.52
N SER A 289 -0.49 -17.75 15.49
CA SER A 289 0.37 -17.13 16.49
C SER A 289 0.31 -15.60 16.35
N PHE A 290 0.31 -14.90 17.49
CA PHE A 290 0.44 -13.44 17.60
C PHE A 290 1.80 -12.94 17.10
N PHE A 291 2.82 -13.81 17.08
CA PHE A 291 4.20 -13.49 16.70
C PHE A 291 4.71 -14.39 15.59
N ASN A 292 4.52 -13.98 14.34
CA ASN A 292 4.98 -14.75 13.19
C ASN A 292 6.37 -14.29 12.71
N VAL A 293 7.43 -14.89 13.28
CA VAL A 293 8.83 -14.48 12.99
C VAL A 293 9.63 -15.65 12.38
N PRO A 294 9.96 -15.61 11.07
CA PRO A 294 10.60 -16.74 10.39
C PRO A 294 12.09 -16.92 10.72
N SER A 295 12.78 -15.89 11.20
CA SER A 295 14.16 -15.99 11.68
C SER A 295 14.44 -14.94 12.76
N LEU A 296 14.62 -15.38 14.00
CA LEU A 296 15.10 -14.53 15.09
C LEU A 296 16.62 -14.62 15.17
N SER A 297 17.28 -13.50 15.41
CA SER A 297 18.72 -13.48 15.66
C SER A 297 19.02 -14.02 17.06
N ASP A 298 19.99 -14.92 17.20
CA ASP A 298 20.34 -15.50 18.50
C ASP A 298 20.97 -14.49 19.48
N ASN A 299 21.52 -13.39 18.94
CA ASN A 299 22.27 -12.36 19.70
C ASN A 299 21.59 -10.98 19.70
N GLY A 300 20.39 -10.84 19.14
CA GLY A 300 19.72 -9.54 18.99
C GLY A 300 18.74 -9.18 20.10
N PHE A 301 18.37 -7.90 20.12
CA PHE A 301 17.30 -7.35 20.93
C PHE A 301 15.96 -7.53 20.24
N ARG A 302 14.90 -7.89 20.97
CA ARG A 302 13.56 -8.08 20.41
C ARG A 302 12.68 -6.87 20.70
N LEU A 303 12.23 -6.15 19.67
CA LEU A 303 11.28 -5.06 19.82
C LEU A 303 9.90 -5.53 19.38
N PHE A 304 8.99 -5.71 20.33
CA PHE A 304 7.59 -6.05 20.02
C PHE A 304 6.80 -4.79 19.70
N CYS A 305 6.14 -4.78 18.55
CA CYS A 305 5.46 -3.61 18.01
C CYS A 305 3.95 -3.83 17.97
N PHE A 306 3.20 -3.03 18.74
CA PHE A 306 1.76 -3.12 18.89
C PHE A 306 1.07 -2.09 17.98
N PRO A 307 0.27 -2.53 17.00
CA PRO A 307 -0.35 -1.61 16.04
C PRO A 307 -1.48 -0.79 16.68
N TYR A 308 -1.78 0.35 16.07
CA TYR A 308 -2.94 1.18 16.40
C TYR A 308 -4.23 0.59 15.79
N ALA A 309 -5.39 1.13 16.17
CA ALA A 309 -6.69 0.65 15.70
C ALA A 309 -6.83 0.69 14.17
N GLY A 310 -7.38 -0.37 13.57
CA GLY A 310 -7.44 -0.58 12.13
C GLY A 310 -6.09 -0.89 11.46
N GLY A 311 -4.97 -0.81 12.19
CA GLY A 311 -3.65 -1.24 11.75
C GLY A 311 -3.42 -2.72 12.01
N GLY A 312 -2.43 -3.30 11.30
CA GLY A 312 -1.91 -4.64 11.56
C GLY A 312 -0.38 -4.65 11.59
N ALA A 313 0.23 -5.83 11.47
CA ALA A 313 1.68 -5.99 11.52
C ALA A 313 2.41 -5.21 10.42
N SER A 314 1.75 -4.99 9.27
CA SER A 314 2.31 -4.25 8.14
C SER A 314 2.70 -2.81 8.44
N VAL A 315 2.14 -2.20 9.49
CA VAL A 315 2.49 -0.84 9.96
C VAL A 315 3.99 -0.68 10.19
N PHE A 316 4.66 -1.76 10.60
CA PHE A 316 6.07 -1.77 11.00
C PHE A 316 6.99 -2.39 9.94
N SER A 317 6.52 -2.62 8.70
CA SER A 317 7.30 -3.30 7.66
C SER A 317 8.61 -2.59 7.32
N GLU A 318 8.58 -1.25 7.25
CA GLU A 318 9.75 -0.43 6.94
C GLU A 318 10.68 -0.22 8.15
N TRP A 319 10.20 -0.48 9.37
CA TRP A 319 11.02 -0.32 10.58
C TRP A 319 12.18 -1.32 10.56
N ARG A 320 11.97 -2.53 10.03
CA ARG A 320 13.03 -3.55 9.93
C ARG A 320 14.21 -3.09 9.08
N SER A 321 13.96 -2.46 7.92
CA SER A 321 15.04 -1.92 7.07
C SER A 321 15.74 -0.70 7.68
N MET A 322 15.04 0.03 8.55
CA MET A 322 15.57 1.23 9.16
C MET A 322 16.28 0.94 10.48
N MET A 323 16.01 -0.19 11.13
CA MET A 323 16.62 -0.64 12.38
C MET A 323 17.92 -1.43 12.12
N ASN A 324 18.82 -1.44 13.10
CA ASN A 324 20.10 -2.14 12.95
C ASN A 324 19.87 -3.66 12.91
N ALA A 325 20.74 -4.43 12.24
CA ALA A 325 20.60 -5.88 12.08
C ALA A 325 20.58 -6.68 13.40
N GLU A 326 20.93 -6.04 14.52
CA GLU A 326 20.89 -6.60 15.87
C GLU A 326 19.55 -6.40 16.59
N VAL A 327 18.54 -5.80 15.93
CA VAL A 327 17.19 -5.61 16.49
C VAL A 327 16.17 -6.36 15.65
N ASP A 328 15.58 -7.38 16.25
CA ASP A 328 14.45 -8.11 15.69
C ASP A 328 13.16 -7.30 15.94
N ILE A 329 12.57 -6.79 14.86
CA ILE A 329 11.26 -6.13 14.90
C ILE A 329 10.18 -7.21 14.82
N ILE A 330 9.34 -7.30 15.85
CA ILE A 330 8.32 -8.33 16.02
C ILE A 330 6.95 -7.66 16.13
N PRO A 331 6.27 -7.39 15.01
CA PRO A 331 4.93 -6.83 15.02
C PRO A 331 3.90 -7.83 15.55
N LEU A 332 2.92 -7.32 16.30
CA LEU A 332 1.80 -8.13 16.79
C LEU A 332 0.76 -8.37 15.68
N GLU A 333 0.42 -9.63 15.43
CA GLU A 333 -0.65 -10.02 14.50
C GLU A 333 -1.97 -10.23 15.25
N LEU A 334 -2.85 -9.22 15.20
CA LEU A 334 -4.18 -9.25 15.80
C LEU A 334 -5.19 -10.03 14.95
N PRO A 335 -6.15 -10.76 15.54
CA PRO A 335 -7.18 -11.47 14.78
C PRO A 335 -8.20 -10.52 14.10
N GLY A 336 -8.78 -10.99 13.00
CA GLY A 336 -9.73 -10.26 12.16
C GLY A 336 -9.07 -9.25 11.21
N ARG A 337 -7.76 -9.37 10.97
CA ARG A 337 -7.05 -8.60 9.92
C ARG A 337 -5.82 -9.32 9.40
N GLU A 338 -5.35 -8.89 8.24
CA GLU A 338 -4.12 -9.40 7.58
C GLU A 338 -4.10 -10.95 7.53
N ASN A 339 -3.02 -11.57 8.01
CA ASN A 339 -2.85 -13.03 8.03
C ASN A 339 -3.91 -13.76 8.87
N ARG A 340 -4.61 -13.05 9.76
CA ARG A 340 -5.63 -13.58 10.68
C ARG A 340 -7.02 -13.03 10.35
N ILE A 341 -7.27 -12.61 9.10
CA ILE A 341 -8.55 -12.01 8.66
C ILE A 341 -9.76 -12.92 8.87
N ALA A 342 -9.57 -14.24 8.78
CA ALA A 342 -10.64 -15.22 8.97
C ALA A 342 -10.99 -15.46 10.44
N GLU A 343 -10.12 -15.06 11.38
CA GLU A 343 -10.39 -15.21 12.80
C GLU A 343 -11.28 -14.08 13.32
N PRO A 344 -12.21 -14.36 14.24
CA PRO A 344 -13.01 -13.33 14.86
C PRO A 344 -12.13 -12.36 15.66
N SER A 345 -12.33 -11.06 15.50
CA SER A 345 -11.64 -10.05 16.31
C SER A 345 -11.97 -10.21 17.80
N MET A 346 -10.94 -10.06 18.64
CA MET A 346 -11.11 -10.04 20.09
C MET A 346 -11.62 -8.68 20.55
N THR A 347 -12.53 -8.67 21.52
CA THR A 347 -13.20 -7.44 21.99
C THR A 347 -12.97 -7.12 23.46
N GLN A 348 -12.39 -8.06 24.22
CA GLN A 348 -12.13 -7.93 25.65
C GLN A 348 -10.63 -7.79 25.92
N MET A 349 -10.23 -6.71 26.60
CA MET A 349 -8.83 -6.44 26.92
C MET A 349 -8.17 -7.55 27.76
N PRO A 350 -8.83 -8.13 28.79
CA PRO A 350 -8.24 -9.24 29.55
C PRO A 350 -7.89 -10.45 28.68
N ASP A 351 -8.81 -10.86 27.81
CA ASP A 351 -8.65 -12.07 26.99
C ASP A 351 -7.49 -11.93 26.00
N ILE A 352 -7.39 -10.77 25.33
CA ILE A 352 -6.31 -10.51 24.38
C ILE A 352 -4.96 -10.37 25.09
N VAL A 353 -4.90 -9.73 26.26
CA VAL A 353 -3.67 -9.62 27.05
C VAL A 353 -3.19 -10.99 27.50
N ASP A 354 -4.09 -11.84 28.01
CA ASP A 354 -3.73 -13.19 28.45
C ASP A 354 -3.23 -14.06 27.28
N ALA A 355 -3.88 -13.98 26.12
CA ALA A 355 -3.47 -14.70 24.92
C ALA A 355 -2.09 -14.23 24.40
N ILE A 356 -1.84 -12.93 24.38
CA ILE A 356 -0.53 -12.36 23.99
C ILE A 356 0.56 -12.80 24.96
N VAL A 357 0.32 -12.69 26.28
CA VAL A 357 1.30 -13.03 27.31
C VAL A 357 1.65 -14.51 27.29
N GLU A 358 0.68 -15.39 27.05
CA GLU A 358 0.94 -16.83 26.97
C GLU A 358 1.96 -17.15 25.87
N GLU A 359 1.77 -16.56 24.69
CA GLU A 359 2.68 -16.78 23.57
C GLU A 359 4.04 -16.07 23.76
N LEU A 360 4.00 -14.87 24.34
CA LEU A 360 5.18 -14.04 24.56
C LEU A 360 6.22 -14.71 25.47
N LYS A 361 5.81 -15.60 26.38
CA LYS A 361 6.70 -16.36 27.28
C LYS A 361 7.86 -17.05 26.54
N SER A 362 7.62 -17.52 25.31
CA SER A 362 8.63 -18.21 24.50
C SER A 362 9.67 -17.26 23.88
N TYR A 363 9.45 -15.95 23.96
CA TYR A 363 10.25 -14.92 23.28
C TYR A 363 10.92 -13.92 24.24
N ILE A 364 10.75 -14.06 25.55
CA ILE A 364 11.29 -13.13 26.55
C ILE A 364 12.52 -13.66 27.30
N ASP A 365 13.19 -14.67 26.74
CA ASP A 365 14.50 -15.18 27.18
C ASP A 365 15.67 -14.28 26.76
N LYS A 366 15.42 -13.34 25.84
CA LYS A 366 16.38 -12.34 25.36
C LYS A 366 15.97 -10.93 25.81
N PRO A 367 16.90 -9.95 25.82
CA PRO A 367 16.54 -8.55 26.03
C PRO A 367 15.49 -8.09 25.02
N PHE A 368 14.42 -7.48 25.51
CA PHE A 368 13.31 -7.06 24.69
C PHE A 368 12.70 -5.74 25.16
N GLY A 369 11.99 -5.08 24.27
CA GLY A 369 11.27 -3.84 24.52
C GLY A 369 9.95 -3.81 23.78
N PHE A 370 9.08 -2.89 24.16
CA PHE A 370 7.77 -2.68 23.55
C PHE A 370 7.68 -1.31 22.91
N PHE A 371 7.05 -1.25 21.75
CA PHE A 371 6.57 -0.02 21.14
C PHE A 371 5.09 -0.19 20.81
N GLY A 372 4.23 0.68 21.33
CA GLY A 372 2.80 0.66 21.02
C GLY A 372 2.28 2.04 20.67
N HIS A 373 1.48 2.14 19.61
CA HIS A 373 0.86 3.40 19.20
C HIS A 373 -0.66 3.37 19.34
N SER A 374 -1.26 4.41 19.92
CA SER A 374 -2.71 4.52 20.16
C SER A 374 -3.28 3.29 20.90
N LEU A 375 -4.16 2.48 20.27
CA LEU A 375 -4.62 1.19 20.84
C LEU A 375 -3.45 0.29 21.24
N GLY A 376 -2.41 0.21 20.40
CA GLY A 376 -1.22 -0.58 20.69
C GLY A 376 -0.47 -0.10 21.94
N GLY A 377 -0.54 1.20 22.25
CA GLY A 377 0.01 1.76 23.48
C GLY A 377 -0.72 1.27 24.74
N LEU A 378 -2.03 1.10 24.67
CA LEU A 378 -2.82 0.50 25.75
C LEU A 378 -2.49 -0.99 25.90
N LEU A 379 -2.48 -1.73 24.79
CA LEU A 379 -2.17 -3.16 24.77
C LEU A 379 -0.77 -3.43 25.35
N CYS A 380 0.26 -2.71 24.90
CA CYS A 380 1.62 -2.96 25.37
C CYS A 380 1.78 -2.66 26.87
N PHE A 381 1.06 -1.65 27.38
CA PHE A 381 1.06 -1.34 28.80
C PHE A 381 0.38 -2.43 29.62
N GLU A 382 -0.82 -2.88 29.23
CA GLU A 382 -1.52 -3.95 29.96
C GLU A 382 -0.80 -5.30 29.88
N VAL A 383 -0.18 -5.62 28.73
CA VAL A 383 0.72 -6.77 28.61
C VAL A 383 1.91 -6.66 29.58
N ALA A 384 2.55 -5.49 29.68
CA ALA A 384 3.65 -5.29 30.62
C ALA A 384 3.21 -5.42 32.08
N ARG A 385 2.00 -4.97 32.43
CA ARG A 385 1.43 -5.15 33.77
C ARG A 385 1.12 -6.60 34.08
N LYS A 386 0.57 -7.33 33.11
CA LYS A 386 0.35 -8.77 33.27
C LYS A 386 1.68 -9.52 33.47
N LEU A 387 2.72 -9.20 32.69
CA LEU A 387 4.07 -9.75 32.92
C LEU A 387 4.57 -9.46 34.34
N GLN A 388 4.38 -8.23 34.85
CA GLN A 388 4.74 -7.85 36.22
C GLN A 388 4.01 -8.70 37.26
N SER A 389 2.68 -8.87 37.11
CA SER A 389 1.85 -9.64 38.03
C SER A 389 2.27 -11.12 38.10
N LEU A 390 2.82 -11.65 37.00
CA LEU A 390 3.34 -13.02 36.89
C LEU A 390 4.81 -13.15 37.31
N GLY A 391 5.49 -12.06 37.67
CA GLY A 391 6.91 -12.06 38.00
C GLY A 391 7.82 -12.38 36.81
N LEU A 392 7.36 -12.15 35.58
CA LEU A 392 8.12 -12.37 34.36
C LEU A 392 9.04 -11.17 34.04
N PRO A 393 10.09 -11.36 33.22
CA PRO A 393 10.92 -10.27 32.74
C PRO A 393 10.08 -9.12 32.15
N LEU A 394 10.46 -7.87 32.46
CA LEU A 394 9.76 -6.68 31.95
C LEU A 394 10.49 -6.07 30.74
N PRO A 395 9.75 -5.58 29.74
CA PRO A 395 10.31 -4.91 28.56
C PRO A 395 11.07 -3.62 28.94
N LYS A 396 12.22 -3.41 28.28
CA LYS A 396 13.05 -2.20 28.42
C LYS A 396 13.68 -1.84 27.05
N PRO A 397 13.22 -0.77 26.38
CA PRO A 397 12.25 0.23 26.83
C PRO A 397 10.78 -0.22 26.67
N ILE A 398 9.87 0.51 27.31
CA ILE A 398 8.44 0.56 26.94
C ILE A 398 8.17 1.94 26.34
N VAL A 399 7.71 1.99 25.10
CA VAL A 399 7.31 3.22 24.43
C VAL A 399 5.80 3.20 24.21
N ILE A 400 5.10 4.15 24.85
CA ILE A 400 3.67 4.41 24.62
C ILE A 400 3.58 5.68 23.76
N SER A 401 3.08 5.51 22.54
CA SER A 401 3.01 6.56 21.54
C SER A 401 1.55 6.95 21.27
N GLY A 402 1.24 8.25 21.26
CA GLY A 402 -0.09 8.78 20.89
C GLY A 402 -1.23 8.10 21.65
N SER A 403 -1.09 7.89 22.96
CA SER A 403 -2.09 7.19 23.76
C SER A 403 -2.18 7.76 25.17
N VAL A 404 -3.40 7.88 25.68
CA VAL A 404 -3.72 8.35 27.05
C VAL A 404 -4.16 7.14 27.89
N PRO A 405 -3.83 7.08 29.19
CA PRO A 405 -4.30 5.98 30.03
C PRO A 405 -5.81 5.84 30.01
N SER A 406 -6.30 4.59 30.02
CA SER A 406 -7.74 4.28 29.90
C SER A 406 -8.61 5.01 30.93
N GLN A 407 -8.15 5.17 32.17
CA GLN A 407 -8.88 5.88 33.24
C GLN A 407 -9.04 7.40 33.02
N TYR A 408 -8.20 7.99 32.17
CA TYR A 408 -8.26 9.42 31.80
C TYR A 408 -8.85 9.63 30.40
N ARG A 409 -9.12 8.54 29.68
CA ARG A 409 -9.76 8.58 28.37
C ARG A 409 -11.26 8.80 28.56
N LYS A 410 -11.80 9.80 27.87
CA LYS A 410 -13.25 9.98 27.77
C LYS A 410 -13.80 8.92 26.83
N SER A 411 -14.61 7.99 27.35
CA SER A 411 -15.31 7.02 26.49
C SER A 411 -16.40 7.75 25.71
N GLU A 412 -16.35 7.64 24.38
CA GLU A 412 -17.37 8.21 23.49
C GLU A 412 -18.32 7.13 22.93
N ALA A 413 -18.09 5.88 23.34
CA ALA A 413 -18.86 4.71 22.94
C ALA A 413 -18.97 4.57 21.41
N LEU A 414 -17.89 4.88 20.68
CA LEU A 414 -17.79 4.70 19.22
C LEU A 414 -18.16 3.27 18.81
N HIS A 415 -17.71 2.26 19.58
CA HIS A 415 -18.05 0.86 19.32
C HIS A 415 -19.55 0.53 19.39
N ARG A 416 -20.40 1.44 19.87
CA ARG A 416 -21.86 1.28 19.94
C ARG A 416 -22.62 2.09 18.90
N LEU A 417 -21.94 2.96 18.16
CA LEU A 417 -22.57 3.75 17.10
C LEU A 417 -23.07 2.84 15.97
N PRO A 418 -24.14 3.22 15.27
CA PRO A 418 -24.49 2.64 13.97
C PRO A 418 -23.30 2.61 13.00
N ASP A 419 -23.29 1.68 12.05
CA ASP A 419 -22.16 1.43 11.14
C ASP A 419 -21.74 2.68 10.34
N ASP A 420 -22.72 3.42 9.80
CA ASP A 420 -22.51 4.65 9.04
C ASP A 420 -21.94 5.78 9.92
N GLU A 421 -22.45 5.93 11.14
CA GLU A 421 -21.94 6.89 12.12
C GLU A 421 -20.53 6.52 12.60
N LEU A 422 -20.27 5.24 12.87
CA LEU A 422 -18.93 4.75 13.25
C LEU A 422 -17.92 5.08 12.16
N LEU A 423 -18.21 4.74 10.90
CA LEU A 423 -17.29 5.01 9.79
C LEU A 423 -17.07 6.50 9.58
N LYS A 424 -18.12 7.31 9.69
CA LYS A 424 -18.00 8.77 9.61
C LYS A 424 -17.11 9.32 10.71
N GLU A 425 -17.27 8.90 11.95
CA GLU A 425 -16.42 9.33 13.06
C GLU A 425 -14.98 8.83 12.86
N LEU A 426 -14.76 7.56 12.45
CA LEU A 426 -13.42 7.04 12.18
C LEU A 426 -12.71 7.78 11.04
N SER A 427 -13.43 8.10 9.96
CA SER A 427 -12.90 8.86 8.82
C SER A 427 -12.59 10.31 9.20
N ASN A 428 -13.48 10.99 9.93
CA ASN A 428 -13.28 12.38 10.34
C ASN A 428 -12.12 12.54 11.35
N ARG A 429 -11.97 11.55 12.24
CA ARG A 429 -11.08 11.67 13.41
C ARG A 429 -9.70 11.10 13.20
N PHE A 430 -9.61 9.98 12.50
CA PHE A 430 -8.37 9.23 12.33
C PHE A 430 -7.90 9.18 10.87
N GLY A 431 -8.61 9.87 9.96
CA GLY A 431 -8.31 9.84 8.53
C GLY A 431 -8.44 8.46 7.90
N ILE A 432 -9.18 7.53 8.54
CA ILE A 432 -9.37 6.17 8.05
C ILE A 432 -10.39 6.23 6.91
N VAL A 433 -9.90 6.51 5.70
CA VAL A 433 -10.67 6.49 4.46
C VAL A 433 -9.94 5.60 3.45
N PRO A 434 -10.51 4.44 3.10
CA PRO A 434 -9.97 3.59 2.05
C PRO A 434 -9.92 4.34 0.71
N ARG A 435 -8.91 4.05 -0.12
CA ARG A 435 -8.84 4.60 -1.49
C ARG A 435 -10.05 4.09 -2.28
N GLY A 436 -10.96 5.00 -2.64
CA GLY A 436 -12.23 4.67 -3.30
C GLY A 436 -13.48 4.76 -2.40
N GLY A 437 -13.30 5.09 -1.11
CA GLY A 437 -14.40 5.23 -0.16
C GLY A 437 -14.89 3.89 0.40
N TRP A 438 -15.96 3.96 1.20
CA TRP A 438 -16.56 2.81 1.87
C TRP A 438 -17.64 2.16 0.99
N ASN A 439 -17.27 1.21 0.13
CA ASN A 439 -18.27 0.38 -0.57
C ASN A 439 -18.84 -0.72 0.35
N GLU A 440 -19.98 -1.31 -0.01
CA GLU A 440 -20.70 -2.27 0.84
C GLU A 440 -19.84 -3.49 1.25
N ASP A 441 -19.06 -4.05 0.33
CA ASP A 441 -18.21 -5.21 0.61
C ASP A 441 -17.09 -4.87 1.61
N LEU A 442 -16.48 -3.69 1.47
CA LEU A 442 -15.42 -3.22 2.34
C LEU A 442 -15.94 -2.87 3.73
N GLN A 443 -17.13 -2.28 3.80
CA GLN A 443 -17.84 -2.04 5.06
C GLN A 443 -18.09 -3.38 5.78
N LYS A 444 -18.68 -4.35 5.09
CA LYS A 444 -18.96 -5.68 5.66
C LYS A 444 -17.70 -6.39 6.15
N ALA A 445 -16.58 -6.22 5.45
CA ALA A 445 -15.31 -6.85 5.81
C ALA A 445 -14.59 -6.16 6.99
N LEU A 446 -14.58 -4.82 7.06
CA LEU A 446 -13.71 -4.08 7.99
C LEU A 446 -14.41 -3.52 9.22
N ILE A 447 -15.72 -3.26 9.16
CA ILE A 447 -16.47 -2.72 10.29
C ILE A 447 -16.35 -3.60 11.55
N PRO A 448 -16.49 -4.95 11.49
CA PRO A 448 -16.37 -5.78 12.70
C PRO A 448 -15.04 -5.59 13.41
N THR A 449 -13.95 -5.53 12.64
CA THR A 449 -12.58 -5.36 13.11
C THR A 449 -12.36 -3.97 13.73
N LEU A 450 -12.80 -2.92 13.04
CA LEU A 450 -12.69 -1.54 13.54
C LEU A 450 -13.51 -1.33 14.81
N ARG A 451 -14.71 -1.91 14.87
CA ARG A 451 -15.58 -1.86 16.04
C ARG A 451 -14.97 -2.60 17.23
N ALA A 452 -14.36 -3.76 17.00
CA ALA A 452 -13.64 -4.50 18.03
C ALA A 452 -12.47 -3.70 18.61
N ASP A 453 -11.70 -3.02 17.77
CA ASP A 453 -10.60 -2.15 18.22
C ASP A 453 -11.10 -0.97 19.06
N MET A 454 -12.19 -0.33 18.63
CA MET A 454 -12.81 0.73 19.43
C MET A 454 -13.27 0.20 20.78
N GLN A 455 -13.89 -0.99 20.80
CA GLN A 455 -14.33 -1.62 22.03
C GLN A 455 -13.15 -1.92 22.97
N LEU A 456 -12.07 -2.51 22.45
CA LEU A 456 -10.83 -2.72 23.22
C LEU A 456 -10.30 -1.42 23.79
N SER A 457 -10.37 -0.32 23.04
CA SER A 457 -9.84 0.96 23.48
C SER A 457 -10.75 1.73 24.46
N GLU A 458 -12.07 1.52 24.41
CA GLU A 458 -13.08 2.27 25.17
C GLU A 458 -13.64 1.53 26.38
N SER A 459 -13.54 0.19 26.38
CA SER A 459 -14.12 -0.71 27.40
C SER A 459 -13.02 -1.50 28.12
N VAL A 460 -11.86 -0.87 28.35
CA VAL A 460 -10.76 -1.49 29.08
C VAL A 460 -11.22 -1.80 30.52
N GLU A 461 -11.47 -3.08 30.79
CA GLU A 461 -11.65 -3.56 32.15
C GLU A 461 -10.27 -3.66 32.81
N ILE A 462 -10.01 -2.75 33.74
CA ILE A 462 -8.74 -2.70 34.48
C ILE A 462 -8.82 -3.73 35.60
N LEU A 463 -8.22 -4.91 35.40
CA LEU A 463 -8.26 -6.00 36.40
C LEU A 463 -7.19 -5.87 37.50
N ASP A 464 -6.07 -5.21 37.19
CA ASP A 464 -5.01 -4.87 38.13
C ASP A 464 -4.90 -3.34 38.20
N HIS A 465 -4.71 -2.75 39.39
CA HIS A 465 -4.48 -1.32 39.60
C HIS A 465 -3.06 -1.01 40.11
N SER A 466 -2.20 -2.02 40.21
CA SER A 466 -0.82 -1.88 40.64
C SER A 466 -0.02 -1.03 39.64
N PRO A 467 0.74 -0.01 40.10
CA PRO A 467 1.59 0.77 39.22
C PRO A 467 2.67 -0.10 38.54
N LEU A 468 2.99 0.22 37.29
CA LEU A 468 4.03 -0.49 36.56
C LEU A 468 5.42 0.00 37.01
N ASN A 469 6.29 -0.94 37.41
CA ASN A 469 7.58 -0.65 38.03
C ASN A 469 8.74 -0.55 37.02
N VAL A 470 8.51 0.14 35.91
CA VAL A 470 9.49 0.36 34.84
C VAL A 470 9.34 1.78 34.30
N CYS A 471 10.42 2.34 33.74
CA CYS A 471 10.33 3.63 33.07
C CYS A 471 9.54 3.45 31.77
N VAL A 472 8.53 4.29 31.57
CA VAL A 472 7.75 4.36 30.35
C VAL A 472 8.16 5.62 29.59
N HIS A 473 8.44 5.47 28.30
CA HIS A 473 8.73 6.56 27.40
C HIS A 473 7.45 6.92 26.65
N LEU A 474 7.12 8.20 26.61
CA LEU A 474 5.90 8.73 26.02
C LEU A 474 6.26 9.48 24.75
N PHE A 475 5.70 9.08 23.62
CA PHE A 475 5.90 9.78 22.35
C PHE A 475 4.59 10.46 21.96
N ALA A 476 4.60 11.78 21.77
CA ALA A 476 3.40 12.54 21.42
C ALA A 476 3.63 13.42 20.18
N GLY A 477 2.63 13.52 19.31
CA GLY A 477 2.58 14.55 18.29
C GLY A 477 2.29 15.90 18.93
N ARG A 478 2.93 16.99 18.45
CA ARG A 478 2.66 18.34 18.95
C ARG A 478 1.22 18.77 18.70
N ASP A 479 0.65 18.34 17.59
CA ASP A 479 -0.71 18.67 17.14
C ASP A 479 -1.68 17.49 17.37
N ASP A 480 -1.33 16.56 18.26
CA ASP A 480 -2.19 15.42 18.59
C ASP A 480 -3.39 15.88 19.45
N GLU A 481 -4.55 16.02 18.82
CA GLU A 481 -5.80 16.37 19.50
C GLU A 481 -6.38 15.22 20.35
N TRP A 482 -5.98 13.97 20.09
CA TRP A 482 -6.55 12.76 20.71
C TRP A 482 -5.75 12.27 21.91
N ALA A 483 -4.43 12.39 21.84
CA ALA A 483 -3.52 12.19 22.95
C ALA A 483 -2.62 13.42 23.13
N PRO A 484 -3.19 14.58 23.54
CA PRO A 484 -2.40 15.77 23.76
C PRO A 484 -1.25 15.50 24.74
N PRO A 485 -0.07 16.11 24.54
CA PRO A 485 1.09 15.89 25.41
C PRO A 485 0.79 16.07 26.91
N GLU A 486 -0.07 17.02 27.27
CA GLU A 486 -0.50 17.24 28.65
C GLU A 486 -1.30 16.06 29.21
N SER A 487 -2.19 15.45 28.40
CA SER A 487 -2.96 14.28 28.80
C SER A 487 -2.10 13.02 28.90
N MET A 488 -1.07 12.89 28.05
CA MET A 488 -0.15 11.76 28.12
C MET A 488 0.67 11.73 29.42
N LYS A 489 0.94 12.88 30.07
CA LYS A 489 1.66 12.93 31.35
C LYS A 489 0.97 12.12 32.46
N HIS A 490 -0.34 11.88 32.35
CA HIS A 490 -1.09 11.04 33.29
C HIS A 490 -0.65 9.56 33.33
N TRP A 491 0.15 9.08 32.38
CA TRP A 491 0.83 7.79 32.52
C TRP A 491 1.70 7.74 33.79
N GLY A 492 2.22 8.88 34.25
CA GLY A 492 2.98 8.98 35.49
C GLY A 492 2.20 8.66 36.76
N ASP A 493 0.87 8.73 36.73
CA ASP A 493 0.01 8.41 37.88
C ASP A 493 -0.09 6.89 38.12
N ILE A 494 0.27 6.09 37.11
CA ILE A 494 0.16 4.62 37.12
C ILE A 494 1.50 3.93 36.82
N THR A 495 2.60 4.66 36.94
CA THR A 495 3.98 4.14 36.92
C THR A 495 4.70 4.56 38.19
N THR A 496 5.64 3.73 38.68
CA THR A 496 6.44 4.10 39.86
C THR A 496 7.60 5.04 39.52
N LYS A 497 8.00 5.08 38.25
CA LYS A 497 9.05 5.95 37.72
C LYS A 497 8.39 7.02 36.86
N LEU A 498 8.88 8.25 36.96
CA LEU A 498 8.39 9.35 36.14
C LEU A 498 8.64 9.05 34.65
N PRO A 499 7.63 9.16 33.79
CA PRO A 499 7.80 8.94 32.37
C PRO A 499 8.61 10.08 31.73
N VAL A 500 9.33 9.75 30.66
CA VAL A 500 10.01 10.74 29.81
C VAL A 500 9.13 10.97 28.59
N ILE A 501 8.82 12.24 28.26
CA ILE A 501 8.01 12.58 27.10
C ILE A 501 8.85 13.22 26.00
N GLU A 502 8.74 12.66 24.80
CA GLU A 502 9.35 13.15 23.58
C GLU A 502 8.25 13.66 22.63
N LEU A 503 8.48 14.85 22.07
CA LEU A 503 7.52 15.53 21.20
C LEU A 503 7.99 15.50 19.75
N PHE A 504 7.09 15.11 18.86
CA PHE A 504 7.33 15.00 17.42
C PHE A 504 6.41 15.96 16.66
N GLU A 505 6.87 16.48 15.53
CA GLU A 505 6.00 17.28 14.64
C GLU A 505 4.90 16.39 14.03
N GLY A 506 3.69 16.94 13.91
CA GLY A 506 2.56 16.26 13.30
C GLY A 506 1.40 15.94 14.25
N ASP A 507 0.35 15.37 13.64
CA ASP A 507 -0.89 14.96 14.29
C ASP A 507 -0.76 13.61 15.00
N HIS A 508 -1.89 13.01 15.39
CA HIS A 508 -1.94 11.70 16.04
C HIS A 508 -1.20 10.59 15.28
N MET A 509 -1.13 10.65 13.95
CA MET A 509 -0.49 9.64 13.10
C MET A 509 0.96 10.01 12.73
N PHE A 510 1.64 10.86 13.51
CA PHE A 510 3.03 11.31 13.31
C PHE A 510 4.03 10.18 13.04
N ILE A 511 3.76 8.96 13.52
CA ILE A 511 4.56 7.74 13.26
C ILE A 511 4.59 7.29 11.78
N ARG A 512 3.77 7.91 10.91
CA ARG A 512 3.68 7.63 9.47
C ARG A 512 4.01 8.83 8.57
N GLY A 513 4.16 10.01 9.17
CA GLY A 513 4.41 11.27 8.48
C GLY A 513 5.89 11.64 8.47
N GLU A 514 6.17 12.95 8.41
CA GLU A 514 7.53 13.49 8.34
C GLU A 514 8.39 13.09 9.54
N ALA A 515 7.79 13.01 10.74
CA ALA A 515 8.48 12.65 11.97
C ALA A 515 8.79 11.16 12.12
N LYS A 516 8.33 10.28 11.21
CA LYS A 516 8.55 8.83 11.31
C LYS A 516 10.02 8.45 11.48
N ASN A 517 10.91 9.10 10.73
CA ASN A 517 12.34 8.83 10.82
C ASN A 517 12.86 9.17 12.22
N ASP A 518 12.46 10.31 12.77
CA ASP A 518 12.87 10.78 14.10
C ASP A 518 12.35 9.86 15.21
N VAL A 519 11.11 9.39 15.10
CA VAL A 519 10.53 8.38 16.01
C VAL A 519 11.41 7.13 16.04
N ILE A 520 11.77 6.60 14.86
CA ILE A 520 12.60 5.39 14.77
C ILE A 520 14.01 5.63 15.35
N GLN A 521 14.62 6.80 15.09
CA GLN A 521 15.92 7.15 15.67
C GLN A 521 15.85 7.25 17.21
N CYS A 522 14.80 7.83 17.75
CA CYS A 522 14.61 7.90 19.20
C CYS A 522 14.45 6.50 19.81
N VAL A 523 13.67 5.61 19.18
CA VAL A 523 13.56 4.20 19.61
C VAL A 523 14.93 3.51 19.57
N LYS A 524 15.76 3.74 18.55
CA LYS A 524 17.13 3.19 18.49
C LYS A 524 17.98 3.67 19.66
N GLN A 525 17.90 4.96 19.98
CA GLN A 525 18.65 5.54 21.08
C GLN A 525 18.25 4.90 22.41
N LEU A 526 16.94 4.80 22.70
CA LEU A 526 16.43 4.14 23.90
C LEU A 526 16.88 2.67 24.00
N ILE A 527 16.90 1.98 22.86
CA ILE A 527 17.38 0.60 22.76
C ILE A 527 18.89 0.52 22.99
N ALA A 528 19.69 1.51 22.58
CA ALA A 528 21.14 1.53 22.80
C ALA A 528 21.50 1.86 24.26
N GLU A 529 20.81 2.83 24.86
CA GLU A 529 20.99 3.29 26.25
C GLU A 529 20.70 2.19 27.29
N ARG A 530 20.02 1.10 26.89
CA ARG A 530 19.76 -0.07 27.74
C ARG A 530 21.03 -0.70 28.34
N HIS A 531 22.17 -0.56 27.64
CA HIS A 531 23.46 -1.14 28.03
C HIS A 531 24.21 -0.27 29.05
N GLU A 532 23.86 1.01 29.15
CA GLU A 532 24.48 1.95 30.09
C GLU A 532 23.70 1.97 31.40
N GLY A 533 23.83 0.89 32.16
CA GLY A 533 23.57 0.94 33.60
C GLY A 533 24.62 1.79 34.32
N VAL A 534 24.77 3.07 34.01
CA VAL A 534 25.61 4.03 34.76
C VAL A 534 25.03 5.46 34.65
N HIS A 535 24.51 5.93 35.79
CA HIS A 535 24.35 7.34 36.21
C HIS A 535 23.74 8.38 35.24
N ILE A 536 22.50 8.78 35.54
CA ILE A 536 22.22 10.19 35.90
C ILE A 536 21.45 10.18 37.24
#